data_AF-A0A1S3S1X1-F1
#
_entry.id   AF-A0A1S3S1X1-F1
#
_cell.length_a   1.000
_cell.length_b   1.000
_cell.length_c   1.000
_cell.angle_alpha   90.00
_cell.angle_beta   90.00
_cell.angle_gamma   90.00
#
_symmetry.space_group_name_H-M   'P 1'
#
loop_
_entity.id
_entity.type
_entity.pdbx_description
1 polymer ?
#
loop_
_entity_poly.entity_id
_entity_poly.type
_entity_poly.pdbx_seq_one_letter_code
_entity_poly.pdbx_strand_id
1 'polypeptide(L)'
;MISKDQFEKKKNDMLDPEPFVECKDCGRKMHQICVLHYDVIWPSGFICDICLKKSGKTRKENKFAAKRLQTTRLGMYIEDRVNKYLKRQNHPEAGEVFVRVVASSDKNVEIKPGMKSR
;
A
#
# COMPACT_ATOMS: atom_id res chain seq x y z
N MET A 1 -35.61 -8.34 21.26
CA MET A 1 -35.74 -8.45 19.79
C MET A 1 -35.83 -7.06 19.23
N ILE A 2 -35.12 -6.76 18.14
CA ILE A 2 -35.19 -5.47 17.46
C ILE A 2 -36.39 -5.50 16.51
N SER A 3 -37.20 -4.44 16.52
CA SER A 3 -38.42 -4.38 15.70
C SER A 3 -38.07 -4.11 14.22
N LYS A 4 -38.83 -4.70 13.29
CA LYS A 4 -38.52 -4.66 11.84
C LYS A 4 -38.58 -3.25 11.24
N ASP A 5 -39.39 -2.37 11.81
CA ASP A 5 -39.50 -0.95 11.46
C ASP A 5 -38.25 -0.14 11.82
N GLN A 6 -37.37 -0.68 12.67
CA GLN A 6 -36.07 -0.06 12.99
C GLN A 6 -34.99 -0.38 11.94
N PHE A 7 -35.30 -1.17 10.92
CA PHE A 7 -34.36 -1.52 9.84
C PHE A 7 -34.60 -0.66 8.60
N GLU A 8 -33.51 -0.17 8.02
CA GLU A 8 -33.54 0.55 6.74
C GLU A 8 -33.55 -0.45 5.57
N LYS A 9 -34.56 -0.35 4.69
CA LYS A 9 -34.56 -1.12 3.43
C LYS A 9 -33.60 -0.46 2.44
N LYS A 10 -32.46 -1.09 2.18
CA LYS A 10 -31.48 -0.65 1.18
C LYS A 10 -31.25 -1.70 0.10
N LYS A 11 -30.89 -1.22 -1.10
CA LYS A 11 -30.30 -2.04 -2.17
C LYS A 11 -28.79 -1.90 -2.07
N ASN A 12 -28.07 -3.02 -2.16
CA ASN A 12 -26.62 -3.03 -2.05
C ASN A 12 -25.96 -2.79 -3.42
N ASP A 13 -26.19 -1.62 -3.99
CA ASP A 13 -25.69 -1.21 -5.32
C ASP A 13 -24.97 0.15 -5.32
N MET A 14 -24.62 0.66 -4.14
CA MET A 14 -23.80 1.87 -4.01
C MET A 14 -22.34 1.57 -4.37
N LEU A 15 -21.75 2.41 -5.22
CA LEU A 15 -20.34 2.36 -5.60
C LEU A 15 -19.68 3.69 -5.24
N ASP A 16 -18.61 3.64 -4.45
CA ASP A 16 -17.85 4.83 -4.08
C ASP A 16 -16.93 5.25 -5.25
N PRO A 17 -17.01 6.50 -5.72
CA PRO A 17 -16.15 6.99 -6.79
C PRO A 17 -14.70 7.20 -6.31
N GLU A 18 -13.73 7.02 -7.20
CA GLU A 18 -12.32 7.32 -6.90
C GLU A 18 -12.13 8.82 -6.62
N PRO A 19 -11.36 9.20 -5.57
CA PRO A 19 -11.04 10.60 -5.31
C PRO A 19 -10.10 11.19 -6.37
N PHE A 20 -10.24 12.49 -6.59
CA PHE A 20 -9.37 13.28 -7.46
C PHE A 20 -8.41 14.16 -6.66
N VAL A 21 -7.24 14.42 -7.24
CA VAL A 21 -6.28 15.43 -6.77
C VAL A 21 -6.09 16.48 -7.86
N GLU A 22 -5.98 17.75 -7.44
CA GLU A 22 -5.85 18.88 -8.36
C GLU A 22 -4.40 19.34 -8.44
N CYS A 23 -3.88 19.48 -9.67
CA CYS A 23 -2.53 19.98 -9.88
C CYS A 23 -2.44 21.47 -9.56
N LYS A 24 -1.59 21.86 -8.62
CA LYS A 24 -1.43 23.24 -8.16
C LYS A 24 -1.00 24.23 -9.25
N ASP A 25 -0.35 23.74 -10.31
CA ASP A 25 0.18 24.60 -11.37
C ASP A 25 -0.80 24.79 -12.54
N CYS A 26 -1.60 23.78 -12.88
CA CYS A 26 -2.47 23.83 -14.07
C CYS A 26 -3.96 23.59 -13.79
N GLY A 27 -4.35 23.33 -12.54
CA GLY A 27 -5.74 23.11 -12.12
C GLY A 27 -6.39 21.83 -12.64
N ARG A 28 -5.68 20.99 -13.40
CA ARG A 28 -6.24 19.71 -13.88
C ARG A 28 -6.43 18.74 -12.73
N LYS A 29 -7.61 18.12 -12.69
CA LYS A 29 -7.95 17.04 -11.77
C LYS A 29 -7.52 15.71 -12.34
N MET A 30 -6.85 14.91 -11.52
CA MET A 30 -6.37 13.57 -11.86
C MET A 30 -6.85 12.59 -10.79
N HIS A 31 -7.14 11.36 -11.17
CA HIS A 31 -7.41 10.27 -10.23
C HIS A 31 -6.22 10.10 -9.26
N GLN A 32 -6.50 10.11 -7.95
CA GLN A 32 -5.47 10.07 -6.92
C GLN A 32 -4.57 8.83 -7.06
N ILE A 33 -5.15 7.67 -7.40
CA ILE A 33 -4.43 6.41 -7.56
C ILE A 33 -3.60 6.44 -8.84
N CYS A 34 -4.14 6.94 -9.96
CA CYS A 34 -3.39 7.02 -11.23
C CYS A 34 -2.08 7.81 -11.12
N VAL A 35 -2.07 8.88 -10.30
CA VAL A 35 -0.88 9.74 -10.14
C VAL A 35 -0.08 9.41 -8.87
N LEU A 36 -0.53 8.42 -8.09
CA LEU A 36 0.07 7.96 -6.85
C LEU A 36 0.41 9.12 -5.91
N HIS A 37 -0.56 10.00 -5.64
CA HIS A 37 -0.37 11.11 -4.71
C HIS A 37 -0.89 10.78 -3.31
N TYR A 38 -0.11 11.13 -2.30
CA TYR A 38 -0.48 11.01 -0.91
C TYR A 38 0.11 12.16 -0.11
N ASP A 39 -0.74 12.94 0.58
CA ASP A 39 -0.35 14.16 1.28
C ASP A 39 0.69 13.92 2.39
N VAL A 40 0.67 12.73 3.01
CA VAL A 40 1.66 12.36 4.02
C VAL A 40 3.07 12.23 3.42
N ILE A 41 3.17 11.79 2.16
CA ILE A 41 4.46 11.68 1.45
C ILE A 41 4.86 13.06 0.89
N TRP A 42 3.91 13.79 0.31
CA TRP A 42 4.14 15.08 -0.35
C TRP A 42 3.18 16.17 0.17
N PRO A 43 3.43 16.72 1.36
CA PRO A 43 2.52 17.68 2.01
C PRO A 43 2.47 19.05 1.30
N SER A 44 3.41 19.33 0.39
CA SER A 44 3.41 20.55 -0.43
C SER A 44 2.33 20.56 -1.53
N GLY A 45 1.63 19.43 -1.71
CA GLY A 45 0.55 19.23 -2.67
C GLY A 45 1.01 18.62 -3.99
N PHE A 46 0.03 18.29 -4.83
CA PHE A 46 0.25 17.63 -6.12
C PHE A 46 0.66 18.61 -7.23
N ILE A 47 1.73 18.27 -7.94
CA ILE A 47 2.11 18.88 -9.22
C ILE A 47 2.23 17.73 -10.24
N CYS A 48 1.48 17.80 -11.33
CA CYS A 48 1.48 16.75 -12.35
C CYS A 48 2.82 16.66 -13.09
N ASP A 49 3.12 15.50 -13.66
CA ASP A 49 4.41 15.22 -14.28
C ASP A 49 4.71 16.16 -15.47
N ILE A 50 3.67 16.63 -16.16
CA ILE A 50 3.79 17.62 -17.24
C ILE A 50 4.29 18.98 -16.69
N CYS A 51 3.74 19.46 -15.57
CA CYS A 51 4.17 20.71 -14.96
C CYS A 51 5.55 20.60 -14.30
N LEU A 52 5.86 19.47 -13.67
CA LEU A 52 7.20 19.17 -13.17
C LEU A 52 8.24 19.22 -14.31
N LYS A 53 7.97 18.53 -15.43
CA LYS A 53 8.84 18.53 -16.60
C LYS A 53 9.03 19.94 -17.19
N LYS A 54 7.96 20.74 -17.31
CA LYS A 54 8.02 22.12 -17.80
C LYS A 54 8.85 23.05 -16.90
N SER A 55 8.83 22.82 -15.59
CA SER A 55 9.58 23.61 -14.61
C SER A 55 10.99 23.08 -14.32
N GLY A 56 11.42 22.01 -15.02
CA GLY A 56 12.72 21.37 -14.79
C GLY A 56 12.86 20.74 -13.40
N LYS A 57 11.74 20.44 -12.74
CA LYS A 57 11.71 19.85 -11.39
C LYS A 57 11.38 18.36 -11.47
N THR A 58 11.84 17.62 -10.49
CA THR A 58 11.45 16.22 -10.28
C THR A 58 10.62 16.09 -9.01
N ARG A 59 9.79 15.05 -8.94
CA ARG A 59 9.03 14.76 -7.72
C ARG A 59 10.01 14.44 -6.59
N LYS A 60 9.77 15.00 -5.40
CA LYS A 60 10.59 14.71 -4.21
C LYS A 60 10.57 13.20 -3.93
N GLU A 61 11.71 12.64 -3.53
CA GLU A 61 11.84 11.23 -3.21
C GLU A 61 10.82 10.76 -2.15
N ASN A 62 10.20 9.59 -2.38
CA ASN A 62 9.34 8.95 -1.41
C ASN A 62 10.16 8.28 -0.29
N LYS A 63 10.09 8.84 0.93
CA LYS A 63 10.78 8.29 2.10
C LYS A 63 10.05 7.11 2.76
N PHE A 64 8.81 6.82 2.38
CA PHE A 64 7.98 5.74 2.92
C PHE A 64 8.03 4.49 2.03
N ALA A 65 9.21 4.14 1.54
CA ALA A 65 9.43 2.98 0.68
C ALA A 65 9.66 1.70 1.51
N ALA A 66 9.25 0.54 0.98
CA ALA A 66 9.43 -0.77 1.63
C ALA A 66 10.90 -1.05 2.03
N LYS A 67 11.87 -0.66 1.17
CA LYS A 67 13.32 -0.79 1.44
C LYS A 67 13.75 -0.11 2.74
N ARG A 68 13.09 0.99 3.12
CA ARG A 68 13.42 1.83 4.29
C ARG A 68 12.81 1.32 5.60
N LEU A 69 11.94 0.30 5.57
CA LEU A 69 11.46 -0.35 6.78
C LEU A 69 12.59 -1.10 7.48
N GLN A 70 12.49 -1.23 8.81
CA GLN A 70 13.47 -1.95 9.63
C GLN A 70 13.69 -3.38 9.12
N THR A 71 14.95 -3.77 9.00
CA THR A 71 15.33 -5.11 8.60
C THR A 71 15.32 -6.06 9.80
N THR A 72 15.06 -7.34 9.53
CA THR A 72 15.14 -8.41 10.52
C THR A 72 15.96 -9.56 9.95
N ARG A 73 16.52 -10.42 10.81
CA ARG A 73 17.29 -11.59 10.36
C ARG A 73 16.49 -12.49 9.42
N LEU A 74 15.22 -12.75 9.76
CA LEU A 74 14.31 -13.53 8.93
C LEU A 74 14.03 -12.83 7.59
N GLY A 75 13.72 -11.53 7.61
CA GLY A 75 13.47 -10.76 6.40
C GLY A 75 14.67 -10.77 5.44
N MET A 76 15.87 -10.50 5.97
CA MET A 76 17.12 -10.53 5.20
C MET A 76 17.41 -11.91 4.62
N TYR A 77 17.23 -12.98 5.39
CA TYR A 77 17.46 -14.35 4.91
C TYR A 77 16.58 -14.68 3.70
N ILE A 78 15.29 -14.33 3.76
CA ILE A 78 14.34 -14.58 2.65
C ILE A 78 14.66 -13.67 1.47
N GLU A 79 14.89 -12.38 1.71
CA GLU A 79 15.25 -11.39 0.68
C GLU A 79 16.49 -11.85 -0.13
N ASP A 80 17.57 -12.21 0.57
CA ASP A 80 18.81 -12.68 -0.07
C ASP A 80 18.58 -13.95 -0.87
N ARG A 81 17.78 -14.89 -0.34
CA ARG A 81 17.46 -16.15 -1.03
C ARG A 81 16.72 -15.89 -2.33
N VAL A 82 15.72 -15.00 -2.32
CA VAL A 82 14.93 -14.64 -3.51
C VAL A 82 15.79 -13.88 -4.52
N ASN A 83 16.52 -12.86 -4.09
CA ASN A 83 17.33 -12.05 -5.00
C ASN A 83 18.50 -12.86 -5.61
N LYS A 84 19.12 -13.79 -4.88
CA LYS A 84 20.11 -14.73 -5.45
C LYS A 84 19.48 -15.68 -6.47
N TYR A 85 18.22 -16.06 -6.30
CA TYR A 85 17.52 -16.85 -7.31
C TYR A 85 17.24 -16.02 -8.56
N LEU A 86 16.67 -14.81 -8.42
CA LEU A 86 16.36 -13.93 -9.55
C LEU A 86 17.62 -13.58 -10.38
N LYS A 87 18.72 -13.27 -9.70
CA LYS A 87 20.02 -13.03 -10.36
C LYS A 87 20.51 -14.23 -11.17
N ARG A 88 20.26 -15.46 -10.69
CA ARG A 88 20.61 -16.70 -11.42
C ARG A 88 19.68 -16.97 -12.60
N GLN A 89 18.40 -16.58 -12.52
CA GLN A 89 17.47 -16.70 -13.64
C GLN A 89 17.75 -15.69 -14.75
N ASN A 90 18.38 -14.56 -14.42
CA ASN A 90 18.80 -13.51 -15.37
C ASN A 90 17.68 -13.05 -16.32
N HIS A 91 16.45 -12.97 -15.79
CA HIS A 91 15.30 -12.51 -16.57
C HIS A 91 15.41 -10.98 -16.78
N PRO A 92 15.25 -10.46 -18.01
CA PRO A 92 15.54 -9.07 -18.35
C PRO A 92 14.69 -8.05 -17.59
N GLU A 93 13.48 -8.43 -17.19
CA GLU A 93 12.53 -7.57 -16.47
C GLU A 93 12.49 -7.82 -14.95
N ALA A 94 13.36 -8.68 -14.41
CA ALA A 94 13.35 -8.99 -12.99
C ALA A 94 13.84 -7.81 -12.15
N GLY A 95 13.00 -7.36 -11.21
CA GLY A 95 13.35 -6.34 -10.22
C GLY A 95 13.96 -6.91 -8.93
N GLU A 96 14.49 -6.01 -8.09
CA GLU A 96 14.90 -6.35 -6.72
C GLU A 96 13.67 -6.57 -5.82
N VAL A 97 13.68 -7.63 -5.03
CA VAL A 97 12.63 -7.93 -4.05
C VAL A 97 13.07 -7.42 -2.66
N PHE A 98 12.16 -6.78 -1.93
CA PHE A 98 12.37 -6.40 -0.53
C PHE A 98 11.44 -7.19 0.39
N VAL A 99 11.99 -7.85 1.42
CA VAL A 99 11.22 -8.62 2.42
C VAL A 99 11.36 -7.98 3.78
N ARG A 100 10.24 -7.66 4.44
CA ARG A 100 10.20 -6.98 5.74
C ARG A 100 9.23 -7.69 6.67
N VAL A 101 9.69 -8.07 7.86
CA VAL A 101 8.82 -8.58 8.92
C VAL A 101 8.25 -7.36 9.65
N VAL A 102 6.96 -7.12 9.49
CA VAL A 102 6.28 -5.91 9.99
C VAL A 102 5.54 -6.11 11.32
N ALA A 103 5.36 -7.36 11.74
CA ALA A 103 4.76 -7.71 13.02
C ALA A 103 5.33 -9.03 13.53
N SER A 104 5.56 -9.11 14.83
CA SER A 104 5.92 -10.32 15.55
C SER A 104 5.33 -10.20 16.95
N SER A 105 4.38 -11.05 17.28
CA SER A 105 3.70 -11.02 18.57
C SER A 105 3.40 -12.44 19.02
N ASP A 106 3.60 -12.72 20.30
CA ASP A 106 3.14 -13.97 20.90
C ASP A 106 1.61 -14.02 20.90
N LYS A 107 1.07 -15.19 20.56
CA LYS A 107 -0.36 -15.46 20.57
C LYS A 107 -0.59 -16.84 21.14
N ASN A 108 -1.66 -16.97 21.92
CA ASN A 108 -2.13 -18.26 22.41
C ASN A 108 -3.37 -18.68 21.63
N VAL A 109 -3.49 -19.98 21.39
CA VAL A 109 -4.70 -20.58 20.84
C VAL A 109 -5.33 -21.45 21.93
N GLU A 110 -6.60 -21.20 22.21
CA GLU A 110 -7.37 -22.02 23.13
C GLU A 110 -8.06 -23.15 22.38
N ILE A 111 -8.05 -24.34 22.99
CA ILE A 111 -8.80 -25.48 22.47
C ILE A 111 -10.28 -25.17 22.58
N LYS A 112 -11.00 -25.19 21.46
CA LYS A 112 -12.45 -24.96 21.43
C LYS A 112 -13.17 -25.96 22.34
N PRO A 113 -14.29 -25.57 22.98
CA PRO A 113 -14.96 -26.40 23.99
C PRO A 113 -15.25 -27.84 23.56
N GLY A 114 -15.69 -28.07 22.32
CA GLY A 114 -16.01 -29.41 21.82
C GLY A 114 -14.82 -30.37 21.69
N MET A 115 -13.59 -29.85 21.68
CA MET A 115 -12.35 -30.64 21.65
C MET A 115 -11.68 -30.74 23.02
N LYS A 116 -12.07 -29.87 23.98
CA LYS A 116 -11.52 -29.84 25.35
C LYS A 116 -12.19 -30.88 26.26
N SER A 117 -13.40 -31.32 25.93
CA SER A 117 -14.22 -32.23 26.74
C SER A 117 -14.03 -33.72 26.41
N ARG A 118 -12.92 -34.12 25.78
CA ARG A 118 -12.60 -35.51 25.42
C ARG A 118 -11.32 -35.96 26.10
#